data_AF-A0ABD2S398-F1
#
_entry.id   AF-A0ABD2S398-F1
#
_cell.length_a   1.000
_cell.length_b   1.000
_cell.length_c   1.000
_cell.angle_alpha   90.00
_cell.angle_beta   90.00
_cell.angle_gamma   90.00
#
_symmetry.space_group_name_H-M   'P 1'
#
loop_
_entity.id
_entity.type
_entity.pdbx_description
1 polymer ?
#
loop_
_entity_poly.entity_id
_entity_poly.type
_entity_poly.pdbx_seq_one_letter_code
_entity_poly.pdbx_strand_id
1 'polypeptide(L)'
;MVHRPFIRNGINNVFYRFIFETERHNGIGELLEILGSVINGFALPMKEEHKLFLVRALIPLHKPKCVSAYHHQLSYCITQFVEKDYRLADIVIRGLLKYWPITNCGKEVLFLNELEEVLEGTQPAEFQRCLVPLFKQLGRSINSPHFQVAERALFLWNNEHIVDLIAQNRRAILPTIFEPLERNMYGHWNQAVHGLTSNVRRMFLEMDSELFEECEKEYNEKAAGASGLVEQRERAWKKLEEAASMVG
;
A
#
# COMPACT_ATOMS: atom_id res chain seq x y z
N MET A 1 -34.13 -16.96 13.27
CA MET A 1 -32.96 -16.12 12.86
C MET A 1 -32.66 -14.98 13.87
N VAL A 2 -32.85 -15.19 15.19
CA VAL A 2 -32.76 -14.10 16.19
C VAL A 2 -31.33 -13.86 16.69
N HIS A 3 -30.47 -14.90 16.70
CA HIS A 3 -29.13 -14.80 17.28
C HIS A 3 -28.05 -14.25 16.35
N ARG A 4 -28.25 -14.24 15.02
CA ARG A 4 -27.24 -13.79 14.05
C ARG A 4 -26.83 -12.31 14.26
N PRO A 5 -27.78 -11.35 14.44
CA PRO A 5 -27.42 -9.98 14.75
C PRO A 5 -26.70 -9.84 16.09
N PHE A 6 -27.16 -10.57 17.12
CA PHE A 6 -26.53 -10.56 18.45
C PHE A 6 -25.08 -11.05 18.40
N ILE A 7 -24.81 -12.17 17.72
CA ILE A 7 -23.45 -12.73 17.57
C ILE A 7 -22.55 -11.73 16.83
N ARG A 8 -23.01 -11.15 15.71
CA ARG A 8 -22.23 -10.13 14.97
C ARG A 8 -21.88 -8.93 15.84
N ASN A 9 -22.84 -8.43 16.62
CA ASN A 9 -22.60 -7.31 17.53
C ASN A 9 -21.61 -7.67 18.66
N GLY A 10 -21.72 -8.90 19.20
CA GLY A 10 -20.76 -9.41 20.18
C GLY A 10 -19.34 -9.45 19.64
N ILE A 11 -19.14 -9.99 18.44
CA ILE A 11 -17.83 -10.04 17.78
C ILE A 11 -17.30 -8.64 17.48
N ASN A 12 -18.15 -7.72 17.00
CA ASN A 12 -17.76 -6.33 16.76
C ASN A 12 -17.24 -5.66 18.03
N ASN A 13 -17.91 -5.85 19.17
CA ASN A 13 -17.47 -5.30 20.44
C ASN A 13 -16.12 -5.88 20.89
N VAL A 14 -15.88 -7.17 20.67
CA VAL A 14 -14.56 -7.79 20.93
C VAL A 14 -13.49 -7.13 20.05
N PHE A 15 -13.75 -6.94 18.77
CA PHE A 15 -12.81 -6.27 17.86
C PHE A 15 -12.54 -4.83 18.25
N TYR A 16 -13.57 -4.04 18.59
CA TYR A 16 -13.37 -2.65 19.03
C TYR A 16 -12.52 -2.57 20.30
N ARG A 17 -12.82 -3.40 21.30
CA ARG A 17 -12.02 -3.46 22.53
C ARG A 17 -10.59 -3.89 22.25
N PHE A 18 -10.40 -4.88 21.37
CA PHE A 18 -9.08 -5.34 20.98
C PHE A 18 -8.27 -4.25 20.24
N ILE A 19 -8.86 -3.57 19.24
CA ILE A 19 -8.16 -2.57 18.42
C ILE A 19 -7.85 -1.29 19.20
N PHE A 20 -8.79 -0.84 20.04
CA PHE A 20 -8.74 0.50 20.63
C PHE A 20 -8.36 0.54 22.11
N GLU A 21 -8.50 -0.57 22.84
CA GLU A 21 -8.26 -0.59 24.29
C GLU A 21 -7.12 -1.53 24.68
N THR A 22 -7.17 -2.81 24.27
CA THR A 22 -6.32 -3.84 24.91
C THR A 22 -5.15 -4.32 24.07
N GLU A 23 -5.28 -4.37 22.74
CA GLU A 23 -4.38 -5.08 21.81
C GLU A 23 -4.01 -6.51 22.27
N ARG A 24 -4.86 -7.13 23.10
CA ARG A 24 -4.63 -8.45 23.71
C ARG A 24 -5.92 -9.27 23.67
N HIS A 25 -5.93 -10.28 22.81
CA HIS A 25 -6.99 -11.27 22.70
C HIS A 25 -6.48 -12.47 21.88
N ASN A 26 -6.59 -13.69 22.41
CA ASN A 26 -6.03 -14.87 21.73
C ASN A 26 -6.94 -15.42 20.61
N GLY A 27 -8.25 -15.14 20.69
CA GLY A 27 -9.25 -15.70 19.77
C GLY A 27 -9.55 -14.88 18.50
N ILE A 28 -8.68 -13.93 18.10
CA ILE A 28 -9.01 -13.04 16.96
C ILE A 28 -9.01 -13.81 15.63
N GLY A 29 -8.05 -14.72 15.43
CA GLY A 29 -7.95 -15.52 14.21
C GLY A 29 -9.17 -16.43 14.02
N GLU A 30 -9.58 -17.12 15.08
CA GLU A 30 -10.73 -18.04 15.08
C GLU A 30 -12.05 -17.30 14.83
N LEU A 31 -12.20 -16.10 15.40
CA LEU A 31 -13.37 -15.25 15.11
C LEU A 31 -13.39 -14.81 13.65
N LEU A 32 -12.22 -14.45 13.08
CA LEU A 32 -12.11 -14.09 11.67
C LEU A 32 -12.37 -15.28 10.74
N GLU A 33 -11.96 -16.49 11.10
CA GLU A 33 -12.26 -17.70 10.32
C GLU A 33 -13.77 -17.95 10.20
N ILE A 34 -14.50 -17.82 11.31
CA ILE A 34 -15.97 -17.88 11.31
C ILE A 34 -16.55 -16.76 10.43
N LEU A 35 -16.01 -15.55 10.55
CA LEU A 35 -16.48 -14.41 9.77
C LEU A 35 -16.22 -14.57 8.28
N GLY A 36 -15.10 -15.13 7.86
CA GLY A 36 -14.79 -15.41 6.45
C GLY A 36 -15.87 -16.28 5.80
N SER A 37 -16.26 -17.35 6.49
CA SER A 37 -17.38 -18.21 6.07
C SER A 37 -18.71 -17.45 5.99
N VAL A 38 -18.96 -16.54 6.95
CA VAL A 38 -20.17 -15.71 6.98
C VAL A 38 -20.19 -14.70 5.83
N ILE A 39 -19.05 -14.06 5.52
CA ILE A 39 -18.90 -13.08 4.44
C ILE A 39 -19.15 -13.73 3.09
N ASN A 40 -18.64 -14.95 2.89
CA ASN A 40 -18.93 -15.70 1.66
C ASN A 40 -20.44 -15.96 1.47
N GLY A 41 -21.20 -16.07 2.56
CA GLY A 41 -22.65 -16.21 2.54
C GLY A 41 -23.46 -14.92 2.34
N PHE A 42 -22.82 -13.76 2.15
CA PHE A 42 -23.55 -12.50 1.96
C PHE A 42 -24.34 -12.48 0.64
N ALA A 43 -25.59 -12.03 0.73
CA ALA A 43 -26.43 -11.80 -0.43
C ALA A 43 -26.05 -10.49 -1.12
N LEU A 44 -26.18 -10.46 -2.45
CA LEU A 44 -26.02 -9.25 -3.25
C LEU A 44 -27.39 -8.63 -3.57
N PRO A 45 -27.53 -7.30 -3.52
CA PRO A 45 -26.52 -6.31 -3.13
C PRO A 45 -26.21 -6.38 -1.63
N MET A 46 -24.94 -6.16 -1.26
CA MET A 46 -24.54 -6.19 0.14
C MET A 46 -25.22 -5.09 0.96
N LYS A 47 -25.68 -5.45 2.16
CA LYS A 47 -26.25 -4.50 3.12
C LYS A 47 -25.22 -3.51 3.62
N GLU A 48 -25.68 -2.29 3.92
CA GLU A 48 -24.83 -1.21 4.44
C GLU A 48 -24.14 -1.59 5.77
N GLU A 49 -24.79 -2.39 6.63
CA GLU A 49 -24.18 -2.89 7.86
C GLU A 49 -22.88 -3.69 7.62
N HIS A 50 -22.80 -4.42 6.51
CA HIS A 50 -21.61 -5.20 6.15
C HIS A 50 -20.49 -4.31 5.62
N LYS A 51 -20.83 -3.27 4.85
CA LYS A 51 -19.87 -2.26 4.38
C LYS A 51 -19.29 -1.47 5.56
N LEU A 52 -20.14 -1.09 6.51
CA LEU A 52 -19.68 -0.45 7.74
C LEU A 52 -18.80 -1.37 8.58
N PHE A 53 -19.10 -2.67 8.64
CA PHE A 53 -18.26 -3.64 9.33
C PHE A 53 -16.86 -3.75 8.71
N LEU A 54 -16.75 -3.81 7.38
CA LEU A 54 -15.47 -3.78 6.67
C LEU A 54 -14.66 -2.53 7.07
N VAL A 55 -15.26 -1.35 6.95
CA VAL A 55 -14.56 -0.06 7.15
C VAL A 55 -14.22 0.20 8.61
N ARG A 56 -15.10 -0.16 9.55
CA ARG A 56 -14.96 0.20 10.97
C ARG A 56 -14.29 -0.88 11.82
N ALA A 57 -14.35 -2.15 11.41
CA ALA A 57 -13.79 -3.26 12.18
C ALA A 57 -12.64 -3.96 11.44
N LEU A 58 -12.88 -4.50 10.23
CA LEU A 58 -11.86 -5.31 9.54
C LEU A 58 -10.64 -4.50 9.11
N ILE A 59 -10.82 -3.36 8.43
CA ILE A 59 -9.68 -2.53 8.02
C ILE A 59 -8.87 -2.06 9.24
N PRO A 60 -9.48 -1.57 10.36
CA PRO A 60 -8.72 -1.23 11.56
C PRO A 60 -8.05 -2.39 12.30
N LEU A 61 -8.44 -3.65 12.07
CA LEU A 61 -7.73 -4.83 12.62
C LEU A 61 -6.29 -4.95 12.08
N HIS A 62 -5.93 -4.21 11.04
CA HIS A 62 -4.54 -4.11 10.60
C HIS A 62 -3.69 -3.23 11.51
N LYS A 63 -4.28 -2.45 12.42
CA LYS A 63 -3.55 -1.49 13.28
C LYS A 63 -2.68 -2.16 14.37
N PRO A 64 -3.15 -3.17 15.14
CA PRO A 64 -2.39 -3.74 16.24
C PRO A 64 -1.04 -4.33 15.82
N LYS A 65 -0.09 -4.38 16.76
CA LYS A 65 1.27 -4.88 16.47
C LYS A 65 1.32 -6.39 16.22
N CYS A 66 0.42 -7.14 16.85
CA CYS A 66 0.32 -8.60 16.79
C CYS A 66 -0.46 -9.13 15.57
N VAL A 67 -0.63 -8.32 14.52
CA VAL A 67 -1.42 -8.71 13.33
C VAL A 67 -0.95 -10.02 12.70
N SER A 68 0.35 -10.35 12.79
CA SER A 68 0.90 -11.60 12.26
C SER A 68 0.22 -12.86 12.80
N ALA A 69 -0.38 -12.81 13.98
CA ALA A 69 -1.08 -13.95 14.57
C ALA A 69 -2.43 -14.27 13.90
N TYR A 70 -3.04 -13.31 13.20
CA TYR A 70 -4.37 -13.46 12.58
C TYR A 70 -4.45 -12.87 11.16
N HIS A 71 -3.32 -12.45 10.59
CA HIS A 71 -3.27 -11.76 9.30
C HIS A 71 -3.85 -12.61 8.18
N HIS A 72 -3.55 -13.91 8.14
CA HIS A 72 -4.04 -14.78 7.08
C HIS A 72 -5.58 -14.84 7.03
N GLN A 73 -6.22 -14.99 8.20
CA GLN A 73 -7.67 -14.99 8.32
C GLN A 73 -8.27 -13.61 8.02
N LEU A 74 -7.56 -12.54 8.36
CA LEU A 74 -7.97 -11.17 8.05
C LEU A 74 -7.92 -10.89 6.55
N SER A 75 -6.79 -11.21 5.89
CA SER A 75 -6.60 -11.10 4.44
C SER A 75 -7.70 -11.84 3.71
N TYR A 76 -7.99 -13.09 4.12
CA TYR A 76 -9.10 -13.86 3.57
C TYR A 76 -10.45 -13.14 3.71
N CYS A 77 -10.76 -12.55 4.86
CA CYS A 77 -11.99 -11.79 5.02
C CYS A 77 -12.04 -10.57 4.08
N ILE A 78 -10.93 -9.85 3.93
CA ILE A 78 -10.82 -8.66 3.09
C ILE A 78 -10.99 -9.01 1.62
N THR A 79 -10.29 -10.04 1.12
CA THR A 79 -10.39 -10.49 -0.27
C THR A 79 -11.80 -10.98 -0.58
N GLN A 80 -12.44 -11.73 0.32
CA GLN A 80 -13.83 -12.14 0.15
C GLN A 80 -14.81 -10.95 0.04
N PHE A 81 -14.55 -9.85 0.75
CA PHE A 81 -15.36 -8.63 0.59
C PHE A 81 -15.22 -8.01 -0.80
N VAL A 82 -13.98 -7.95 -1.32
CA VAL A 82 -13.68 -7.42 -2.66
C VAL A 82 -14.26 -8.32 -3.76
N GLU A 83 -14.18 -9.64 -3.61
CA GLU A 83 -14.79 -10.61 -4.54
C GLU A 83 -16.31 -10.45 -4.62
N LYS A 84 -16.99 -10.16 -3.50
CA LYS A 84 -18.45 -9.97 -3.47
C LYS A 84 -18.88 -8.64 -4.08
N ASP A 85 -18.10 -7.58 -3.88
CA ASP A 85 -18.37 -6.24 -4.41
C ASP A 85 -17.05 -5.54 -4.74
N TYR A 86 -16.60 -5.67 -6.00
CA TYR A 86 -15.31 -5.14 -6.47
C TYR A 86 -15.15 -3.63 -6.22
N ARG A 87 -16.26 -2.90 -6.10
CA ARG A 87 -16.29 -1.45 -5.81
C ARG A 87 -15.70 -1.10 -4.45
N LEU A 88 -15.49 -2.10 -3.59
CA LEU A 88 -14.87 -1.92 -2.28
C LEU A 88 -13.34 -1.95 -2.33
N ALA A 89 -12.74 -2.36 -3.46
CA ALA A 89 -11.29 -2.42 -3.62
C ALA A 89 -10.60 -1.08 -3.30
N ASP A 90 -11.15 0.04 -3.81
CA ASP A 90 -10.54 1.36 -3.57
C ASP A 90 -10.57 1.75 -2.09
N ILE A 91 -11.64 1.40 -1.39
CA ILE A 91 -11.80 1.63 0.05
C ILE A 91 -10.80 0.79 0.85
N VAL A 92 -10.66 -0.50 0.49
CA VAL A 92 -9.71 -1.43 1.13
C VAL A 92 -8.27 -0.96 0.93
N ILE A 93 -7.85 -0.70 -0.31
CA ILE A 93 -6.49 -0.26 -0.63
C ILE A 93 -6.15 1.04 0.12
N ARG A 94 -7.05 2.02 0.11
CA ARG A 94 -6.87 3.27 0.87
C ARG A 94 -6.82 3.04 2.38
N GLY A 95 -7.57 2.06 2.89
CA GLY A 95 -7.54 1.61 4.26
C GLY A 95 -6.18 1.02 4.66
N LEU A 96 -5.62 0.13 3.83
CA LEU A 96 -4.29 -0.44 4.02
C LEU A 96 -3.22 0.65 3.98
N LEU A 97 -3.27 1.55 3.00
CA LEU A 97 -2.34 2.68 2.90
C LEU A 97 -2.40 3.61 4.12
N LYS A 98 -3.58 3.80 4.71
CA LYS A 98 -3.74 4.60 5.95
C LYS A 98 -3.01 3.98 7.14
N TYR A 99 -2.95 2.66 7.22
CA TYR A 99 -2.31 1.94 8.33
C TYR A 99 -0.96 1.31 7.94
N TRP A 100 -0.36 1.78 6.83
CA TRP A 100 0.87 1.21 6.30
C TRP A 100 1.98 1.21 7.36
N PRO A 101 2.64 0.07 7.62
CA PRO A 101 3.67 -0.02 8.66
C PRO A 101 4.91 0.77 8.26
N ILE A 102 5.40 1.64 9.16
CA ILE A 102 6.62 2.43 8.93
C ILE A 102 7.81 1.85 9.73
N THR A 103 7.55 1.22 10.88
CA THR A 103 8.58 0.78 11.82
C THR A 103 8.66 -0.74 11.99
N ASN A 104 7.89 -1.51 11.24
CA ASN A 104 7.83 -2.97 11.35
C ASN A 104 7.85 -3.61 9.96
N CYS A 105 9.04 -4.03 9.52
CA CYS A 105 9.27 -4.60 8.20
C CYS A 105 8.49 -5.90 7.98
N GLY A 106 8.40 -6.77 9.01
CA GLY A 106 7.62 -8.01 8.90
C GLY A 106 6.13 -7.73 8.65
N LYS A 107 5.59 -6.71 9.31
CA LYS A 107 4.21 -6.25 9.07
C LYS A 107 4.04 -5.61 7.70
N GLU A 108 5.03 -4.87 7.22
CA GLU A 108 5.00 -4.28 5.87
C GLU A 108 4.97 -5.37 4.78
N VAL A 109 5.75 -6.45 4.94
CA VAL A 109 5.70 -7.62 4.05
C VAL A 109 4.30 -8.25 4.05
N LEU A 110 3.66 -8.37 5.21
CA LEU A 110 2.28 -8.87 5.30
C LEU A 110 1.30 -7.97 4.52
N PHE A 111 1.41 -6.65 4.64
CA PHE A 111 0.57 -5.71 3.88
C PHE A 111 0.81 -5.80 2.37
N LEU A 112 2.06 -6.00 1.93
CA LEU A 112 2.37 -6.21 0.52
C LEU A 112 1.80 -7.55 0.00
N ASN A 113 1.75 -8.59 0.84
CA ASN A 113 1.07 -9.85 0.51
C ASN A 113 -0.42 -9.63 0.28
N GLU A 114 -1.12 -9.07 1.25
CA GLU A 114 -2.56 -8.79 1.15
C GLU A 114 -2.89 -7.82 0.01
N LEU A 115 -2.06 -6.80 -0.21
CA LEU A 115 -2.25 -5.84 -1.30
C LEU A 115 -2.24 -6.53 -2.67
N GLU A 116 -1.37 -7.53 -2.89
CA GLU A 116 -1.40 -8.30 -4.15
C GLU A 116 -2.72 -9.04 -4.32
N GLU A 117 -3.19 -9.74 -3.28
CA GLU A 117 -4.45 -10.48 -3.32
C GLU A 117 -5.65 -9.54 -3.60
N VAL A 118 -5.64 -8.34 -3.01
CA VAL A 118 -6.69 -7.34 -3.25
C VAL A 118 -6.61 -6.78 -4.67
N LEU A 119 -5.40 -6.53 -5.19
CA LEU A 119 -5.20 -6.03 -6.56
C LEU A 119 -5.65 -7.05 -7.60
N GLU A 120 -5.46 -8.36 -7.35
CA GLU A 120 -5.97 -9.45 -8.20
C GLU A 120 -7.49 -9.36 -8.42
N GLY A 121 -8.24 -9.01 -7.36
CA GLY A 121 -9.69 -8.81 -7.42
C GLY A 121 -10.13 -7.42 -7.90
N THR A 122 -9.19 -6.50 -8.18
CA THR A 122 -9.50 -5.10 -8.49
C THR A 122 -9.75 -4.88 -9.98
N GLN A 123 -10.83 -4.17 -10.30
CA GLN A 123 -11.18 -3.78 -11.66
C GLN A 123 -10.50 -2.45 -12.07
N PRO A 124 -10.30 -2.17 -13.37
CA PRO A 124 -9.56 -0.99 -13.83
C PRO A 124 -10.10 0.35 -13.31
N ALA A 125 -11.42 0.50 -13.20
CA ALA A 125 -12.06 1.75 -12.76
C ALA A 125 -11.76 2.05 -11.28
N GLU A 126 -11.78 1.04 -10.42
CA GLU A 126 -11.46 1.14 -9.00
C GLU A 126 -9.97 1.36 -8.78
N PHE A 127 -9.13 0.66 -9.53
CA PHE A 127 -7.67 0.84 -9.49
C PHE A 127 -7.28 2.30 -9.79
N GLN A 128 -7.90 2.91 -10.81
CA GLN A 128 -7.65 4.30 -11.18
C GLN A 128 -7.89 5.28 -10.03
N ARG A 129 -8.86 4.97 -9.15
CA ARG A 129 -9.19 5.83 -8.01
C ARG A 129 -8.11 5.82 -6.95
N CYS A 130 -7.25 4.80 -6.85
CA CYS A 130 -6.21 4.69 -5.83
C CYS A 130 -4.78 4.60 -6.36
N LEU A 131 -4.56 4.59 -7.68
CA LEU A 131 -3.24 4.35 -8.29
C LEU A 131 -2.15 5.29 -7.77
N VAL A 132 -2.37 6.61 -7.73
CA VAL A 132 -1.32 7.57 -7.37
C VAL A 132 -0.84 7.39 -5.92
N PRO A 133 -1.72 7.38 -4.89
CA PRO A 133 -1.26 7.15 -3.53
C PRO A 133 -0.67 5.74 -3.34
N LEU A 134 -1.17 4.73 -4.06
CA LEU A 134 -0.63 3.38 -4.03
C LEU A 134 0.82 3.33 -4.52
N PHE A 135 1.10 3.84 -5.72
CA PHE A 135 2.45 3.78 -6.29
C PHE A 135 3.44 4.70 -5.58
N LYS A 136 2.98 5.79 -4.97
CA LYS A 136 3.84 6.58 -4.05
C LYS A 136 4.28 5.75 -2.84
N GLN A 137 3.41 4.91 -2.29
CA GLN A 137 3.77 4.04 -1.18
C GLN A 137 4.64 2.88 -1.64
N LEU A 138 4.32 2.23 -2.77
CA LEU A 138 5.17 1.18 -3.34
C LEU A 138 6.58 1.70 -3.66
N GLY A 139 6.72 2.92 -4.17
CA GLY A 139 8.03 3.54 -4.39
C GLY A 139 8.86 3.63 -3.11
N ARG A 140 8.24 3.95 -1.96
CA ARG A 140 8.92 3.93 -0.66
C ARG A 140 9.35 2.52 -0.26
N SER A 141 8.48 1.53 -0.47
CA SER A 141 8.79 0.13 -0.16
C SER A 141 9.90 -0.44 -1.06
N ILE A 142 9.94 -0.06 -2.35
CA ILE A 142 11.03 -0.42 -3.28
C ILE A 142 12.37 0.16 -2.81
N ASN A 143 12.39 1.39 -2.31
CA ASN A 143 13.58 2.01 -1.73
C ASN A 143 13.86 1.62 -0.27
N SER A 144 13.11 0.68 0.29
CA SER A 144 13.36 0.20 1.65
C SER A 144 14.76 -0.44 1.71
N PRO A 145 15.60 -0.10 2.71
CA PRO A 145 16.88 -0.78 2.89
C PRO A 145 16.72 -2.24 3.35
N HIS A 146 15.52 -2.61 3.80
CA HIS A 146 15.19 -3.96 4.23
C HIS A 146 14.86 -4.82 3.00
N PHE A 147 15.77 -5.71 2.63
CA PHE A 147 15.67 -6.45 1.36
C PHE A 147 14.34 -7.19 1.19
N GLN A 148 13.77 -7.82 2.24
CA GLN A 148 12.50 -8.54 2.11
C GLN A 148 11.32 -7.62 1.73
N VAL A 149 11.37 -6.35 2.14
CA VAL A 149 10.31 -5.38 1.80
C VAL A 149 10.48 -4.94 0.34
N ALA A 150 11.69 -4.54 -0.05
CA ALA A 150 11.98 -4.10 -1.40
C ALA A 150 11.75 -5.22 -2.42
N GLU A 151 12.24 -6.41 -2.13
CA GLU A 151 12.01 -7.63 -2.91
C GLU A 151 10.50 -7.87 -3.07
N ARG A 152 9.76 -7.97 -1.97
CA ARG A 152 8.33 -8.27 -2.00
C ARG A 152 7.54 -7.22 -2.79
N ALA A 153 7.89 -5.94 -2.68
CA ALA A 153 7.27 -4.86 -3.44
C ALA A 153 7.56 -4.98 -4.96
N LEU A 154 8.79 -5.30 -5.34
CA LEU A 154 9.16 -5.50 -6.75
C LEU A 154 8.51 -6.76 -7.35
N PHE A 155 8.28 -7.79 -6.54
CA PHE A 155 7.61 -9.02 -6.97
C PHE A 155 6.17 -8.80 -7.47
N LEU A 156 5.52 -7.67 -7.14
CA LEU A 156 4.19 -7.32 -7.68
C LEU A 156 4.16 -7.26 -9.21
N TRP A 157 5.29 -6.96 -9.86
CA TRP A 157 5.41 -6.93 -11.32
C TRP A 157 5.50 -8.31 -11.96
N ASN A 158 5.52 -9.41 -11.19
CA ASN A 158 5.43 -10.75 -11.74
C ASN A 158 3.98 -11.23 -11.89
N ASN A 159 3.02 -10.47 -11.36
CA ASN A 159 1.61 -10.78 -11.45
C ASN A 159 1.02 -10.17 -12.73
N GLU A 160 0.53 -11.02 -13.64
CA GLU A 160 0.04 -10.60 -14.97
C GLU A 160 -1.10 -9.58 -14.90
N HIS A 161 -2.08 -9.79 -14.01
CA HIS A 161 -3.21 -8.88 -13.85
C HIS A 161 -2.77 -7.50 -13.34
N ILE A 162 -1.84 -7.47 -12.38
CA ILE A 162 -1.27 -6.20 -11.88
C ILE A 162 -0.48 -5.49 -12.99
N VAL A 163 0.30 -6.23 -13.78
CA VAL A 163 1.03 -5.67 -14.92
C VAL A 163 0.08 -5.08 -15.96
N ASP A 164 -1.05 -5.73 -16.24
CA ASP A 164 -2.08 -5.22 -17.15
C ASP A 164 -2.72 -3.92 -16.63
N LEU A 165 -3.03 -3.86 -15.34
CA LEU A 165 -3.51 -2.63 -14.69
C LEU A 165 -2.47 -1.50 -14.77
N ILE A 166 -1.18 -1.82 -14.60
CA ILE A 166 -0.07 -0.88 -14.75
C ILE A 166 0.02 -0.39 -16.19
N ALA A 167 -0.03 -1.28 -17.17
CA ALA A 167 0.10 -0.96 -18.59
C ALA A 167 -0.99 0.01 -19.08
N GLN A 168 -2.22 -0.17 -18.61
CA GLN A 168 -3.36 0.71 -18.91
C GLN A 168 -3.20 2.11 -18.30
N ASN A 169 -2.40 2.26 -17.24
CA ASN A 169 -2.26 3.50 -16.45
C ASN A 169 -0.81 4.02 -16.40
N ARG A 170 0.05 3.53 -17.29
CA ARG A 170 1.51 3.77 -17.27
C ARG A 170 1.91 5.26 -17.29
N ARG A 171 1.14 6.11 -17.98
CA ARG A 171 1.38 7.57 -18.03
C ARG A 171 1.32 8.25 -16.66
N ALA A 172 0.58 7.68 -15.70
CA ALA A 172 0.56 8.19 -14.32
C ALA A 172 1.51 7.42 -13.40
N ILE A 173 1.69 6.11 -13.65
CA ILE A 173 2.47 5.21 -12.80
C ILE A 173 3.98 5.38 -13.02
N LEU A 174 4.44 5.37 -14.27
CA LEU A 174 5.86 5.39 -14.59
C LEU A 174 6.54 6.66 -14.03
N PRO A 175 6.02 7.89 -14.25
CA PRO A 175 6.62 9.08 -13.64
C PRO A 175 6.66 9.05 -12.10
N THR A 176 5.72 8.34 -11.47
CA THR A 176 5.65 8.21 -10.00
C THR A 176 6.70 7.24 -9.45
N ILE A 177 7.00 6.16 -10.19
CA ILE A 177 7.88 5.08 -9.74
C ILE A 177 9.30 5.17 -10.31
N PHE A 178 9.52 6.01 -11.32
CA PHE A 178 10.80 6.14 -12.01
C PHE A 178 11.94 6.51 -11.05
N GLU A 179 11.80 7.60 -10.29
CA GLU A 179 12.82 8.01 -9.31
C GLU A 179 13.11 6.92 -8.25
N PRO A 180 12.10 6.26 -7.65
CA PRO A 180 12.34 5.10 -6.81
C PRO A 180 13.16 3.99 -7.48
N LEU A 181 12.86 3.63 -8.73
CA LEU A 181 13.62 2.60 -9.45
C LEU A 181 15.08 3.04 -9.68
N GLU A 182 15.30 4.28 -10.13
CA GLU A 182 16.66 4.81 -10.34
C GLU A 182 17.48 4.84 -9.05
N ARG A 183 16.92 5.36 -7.94
CA ARG A 183 17.61 5.38 -6.64
C ARG A 183 17.99 3.97 -6.18
N ASN A 184 17.13 2.98 -6.43
CA ASN A 184 17.39 1.61 -6.05
C ASN A 184 18.52 1.00 -6.89
N MET A 185 18.57 1.31 -8.19
CA MET A 185 19.67 0.91 -9.10
C MET A 185 21.02 1.47 -8.67
N TYR A 186 21.08 2.71 -8.17
CA TYR A 186 22.34 3.32 -7.75
C TYR A 186 22.86 2.83 -6.40
N GLY A 187 21.98 2.38 -5.49
CA GLY A 187 22.34 2.32 -4.08
C GLY A 187 21.82 1.13 -3.26
N HIS A 188 21.06 0.19 -3.84
CA HIS A 188 20.59 -0.95 -3.06
C HIS A 188 21.71 -1.99 -2.85
N TRP A 189 22.02 -2.30 -1.60
CA TRP A 189 23.14 -3.19 -1.22
C TRP A 189 22.92 -4.66 -1.61
N ASN A 190 21.66 -5.09 -1.76
CA ASN A 190 21.31 -6.48 -2.07
C ASN A 190 21.21 -6.71 -3.60
N GLN A 191 21.98 -7.67 -4.10
CA GLN A 191 22.07 -7.99 -5.53
C GLN A 191 20.76 -8.53 -6.14
N ALA A 192 19.97 -9.29 -5.38
CA ALA A 192 18.70 -9.84 -5.87
C ALA A 192 17.67 -8.72 -6.10
N VAL A 193 17.58 -7.78 -5.15
CA VAL A 193 16.74 -6.58 -5.28
C VAL A 193 17.18 -5.71 -6.47
N HIS A 194 18.48 -5.56 -6.69
CA HIS A 194 19.01 -4.86 -7.85
C HIS A 194 18.61 -5.57 -9.16
N GLY A 195 18.70 -6.90 -9.23
CA GLY A 195 18.23 -7.69 -10.38
C GLY A 195 16.73 -7.53 -10.66
N LEU A 196 15.89 -7.57 -9.62
CA LEU A 196 14.46 -7.32 -9.73
C LEU A 196 14.16 -5.89 -10.20
N THR A 197 14.89 -4.90 -9.68
CA THR A 197 14.75 -3.49 -10.11
C THR A 197 15.07 -3.33 -11.58
N SER A 198 16.19 -3.92 -12.05
CA SER A 198 16.54 -3.93 -13.47
C SER A 198 15.46 -4.57 -14.34
N ASN A 199 14.85 -5.67 -13.88
CA ASN A 199 13.75 -6.31 -14.60
C ASN A 199 12.54 -5.39 -14.71
N VAL A 200 12.13 -4.73 -13.61
CA VAL A 200 11.02 -3.77 -13.61
C VAL A 200 11.28 -2.59 -14.53
N ARG A 201 12.50 -2.02 -14.50
CA ARG A 201 12.89 -0.94 -15.42
C ARG A 201 12.78 -1.37 -16.88
N ARG A 202 13.32 -2.56 -17.21
CA ARG A 202 13.23 -3.12 -18.56
C ARG A 202 11.78 -3.32 -19.01
N MET A 203 10.91 -3.83 -18.14
CA MET A 203 9.48 -3.97 -18.46
C MET A 203 8.84 -2.61 -18.80
N PHE A 204 9.15 -1.53 -18.08
CA PHE A 204 8.64 -0.20 -18.41
C PHE A 204 9.21 0.34 -19.72
N LEU A 205 10.50 0.11 -20.00
CA LEU A 205 11.13 0.50 -21.25
C LEU A 205 10.51 -0.23 -22.46
N GLU A 206 10.26 -1.53 -22.33
CA GLU A 206 9.60 -2.35 -23.36
C GLU A 206 8.13 -1.96 -23.56
N MET A 207 7.47 -1.50 -22.49
CA MET A 207 6.06 -1.10 -22.50
C MET A 207 5.83 0.25 -23.17
N ASP A 208 6.69 1.23 -22.94
CA ASP A 208 6.58 2.59 -23.51
C ASP A 208 7.94 3.31 -23.47
N SER A 209 8.75 3.12 -24.53
CA SER A 209 10.11 3.65 -24.58
C SER A 209 10.15 5.18 -24.62
N GLU A 210 9.21 5.82 -25.32
CA GLU A 210 9.11 7.28 -25.40
C GLU A 210 8.85 7.87 -24.01
N LEU A 211 7.86 7.35 -23.28
CA LEU A 211 7.57 7.80 -21.92
C LEU A 211 8.72 7.53 -20.94
N PHE A 212 9.44 6.42 -21.12
CA PHE A 212 10.61 6.11 -20.31
C PHE A 212 11.74 7.13 -20.51
N GLU A 213 12.07 7.46 -21.77
CA GLU A 213 13.07 8.47 -22.12
C GLU A 213 12.67 9.87 -21.61
N GLU A 214 11.38 10.23 -21.69
CA GLU A 214 10.86 11.47 -21.09
C GLU A 214 11.11 11.52 -19.58
N CYS A 215 10.78 10.44 -18.86
CA CYS A 215 11.00 10.35 -17.41
C CYS A 215 12.49 10.42 -17.05
N GLU A 216 13.35 9.76 -17.83
CA GLU A 216 14.81 9.79 -17.65
C GLU A 216 15.36 11.20 -17.82
N LYS A 217 14.92 11.91 -18.86
CA LYS A 217 15.30 13.30 -19.10
C LYS A 217 14.87 14.20 -17.94
N GLU A 218 13.61 14.12 -17.51
CA GLU A 218 13.11 14.91 -16.37
C GLU A 218 13.87 14.61 -15.08
N TYR A 219 14.20 13.35 -14.83
CA TYR A 219 14.96 12.94 -13.65
C TYR A 219 16.38 13.53 -13.67
N ASN A 220 17.06 13.49 -14.81
CA ASN A 220 18.40 14.06 -14.98
C ASN A 220 18.39 15.59 -14.85
N GLU A 221 17.38 16.27 -15.40
CA GLU A 221 17.21 17.72 -15.24
C GLU A 221 16.97 18.11 -13.77
N LYS A 222 16.13 17.35 -13.05
CA LYS A 222 15.90 17.54 -11.61
C LYS A 222 17.18 17.30 -10.81
N ALA A 223 17.96 16.27 -11.14
CA ALA A 223 19.23 15.97 -10.49
C ALA A 223 20.26 17.08 -10.71
N ALA A 224 20.38 17.62 -11.93
CA ALA A 224 21.27 18.73 -12.25
C ALA A 224 20.86 20.04 -11.54
N GLY A 225 19.55 20.29 -11.39
CA GLY A 225 19.01 21.46 -10.69
C GLY A 225 19.02 21.38 -9.16
N ALA A 226 19.26 20.20 -8.58
CA ALA A 226 19.15 19.97 -7.14
C ALA A 226 20.15 20.81 -6.31
N SER A 227 21.36 21.05 -6.83
CA SER A 227 22.37 21.91 -6.19
C SER A 227 21.87 23.36 -6.06
N GLY A 228 21.21 23.87 -7.09
CA GLY A 228 20.65 25.23 -7.09
C GLY A 228 19.56 25.44 -6.04
N LEU A 229 18.75 24.41 -5.75
CA LEU A 229 17.75 24.46 -4.68
C LEU A 229 18.39 24.51 -3.29
N VAL A 230 19.47 23.77 -3.07
CA VAL A 230 20.23 23.80 -1.80
C VAL A 230 20.82 25.20 -1.60
N GLU A 231 21.46 25.76 -2.62
CA GLU A 231 22.02 27.12 -2.56
C GLU A 231 20.96 28.21 -2.33
N GLN A 232 19.77 28.07 -2.92
CA GLN A 232 18.66 28.99 -2.67
C GLN A 232 18.18 28.90 -1.22
N ARG A 233 18.09 27.67 -0.67
CA ARG A 233 17.70 27.45 0.72
C ARG A 233 18.73 28.03 1.68
N GLU A 234 20.02 27.84 1.42
CA GLU A 234 21.10 28.44 2.22
C GLU A 234 21.07 29.97 2.18
N ARG A 235 20.83 30.56 1.00
CA ARG A 235 20.67 32.01 0.86
C ARG A 235 19.46 32.54 1.63
N ALA A 236 18.34 31.81 1.63
CA ALA A 236 17.17 32.18 2.41
C ALA A 236 17.45 32.13 3.92
N TRP A 237 18.16 31.10 4.39
CA TRP A 237 18.58 30.99 5.80
C TRP A 237 19.53 32.13 6.21
N LYS A 238 20.53 32.46 5.40
CA LYS A 238 21.44 33.58 5.67
C LYS A 238 20.71 34.92 5.81
N LYS A 239 19.75 35.19 4.93
CA LYS A 239 18.91 36.42 5.04
C LYS A 239 18.08 36.45 6.33
N LEU A 240 17.59 35.31 6.79
CA LEU A 240 16.85 35.21 8.05
C LEU A 240 17.76 35.45 9.25
N GLU A 241 18.98 34.90 9.25
CA GLU A 241 19.98 35.13 10.29
C GLU A 241 20.41 36.61 10.35
N GLU A 242 20.68 37.22 9.20
CA GLU A 242 20.99 38.65 9.08
C GLU A 242 19.85 39.52 9.62
N ALA A 243 18.59 39.24 9.25
CA ALA A 243 17.44 39.96 9.77
C ALA A 243 17.24 39.78 11.28
N ALA A 244 17.49 38.58 11.82
CA ALA A 244 17.36 38.29 13.25
C ALA A 244 18.44 39.00 14.09
N SER A 245 19.68 39.10 13.57
CA SER A 245 20.80 39.77 14.24
C SER A 245 20.68 41.31 14.27
N MET A 246 19.85 41.92 13.42
CA MET A 246 19.56 43.36 13.44
C MET A 246 18.48 43.77 14.46
N VAL A 247 17.82 42.80 15.12
CA VAL A 247 16.71 43.04 16.06
C VAL A 247 17.12 42.78 17.53
N GLY A 248 18.37 42.35 17.78
CA GLY A 248 18.96 42.20 19.12
C GLY A 248 19.97 43.28 19.43
#